data_AF-A0A3G6MGC6-F1
#
_entry.id   AF-A0A3G6MGC6-F1
#
_cell.length_a   1.000
_cell.length_b   1.000
_cell.length_c   1.000
_cell.angle_alpha   90.00
_cell.angle_beta   90.00
_cell.angle_gamma   90.00
#
_symmetry.space_group_name_H-M   'P 1'
#
loop_
_entity.id
_entity.type
_entity.pdbx_description
1 polymer ?
#
loop_
_entity_poly.entity_id
_entity_poly.type
_entity_poly.pdbx_seq_one_letter_code
_entity_poly.pdbx_strand_id
1 'polypeptide(L)'
;MRIFFLLVCFSLSILSCKKETESHSDINIGFHEDLVKSNLAKDSLQKMDIVFDKLNKKNTTFLDYYVNYYYKLDKETQDEIKKSKGENFLSDHPEEYFALFTKIITEKGDKYLNSFGITKDEEMLAREVYIFHLKKNYGPTVDGQLENLNK
;
A
#
# COMPACT_ATOMS: atom_id res chain seq x y z
N MET A 1 -58.61 -4.26 -32.08
CA MET A 1 -58.08 -4.71 -30.77
C MET A 1 -57.72 -6.19 -30.84
N ARG A 2 -56.49 -6.50 -31.24
CA ARG A 2 -55.82 -7.81 -31.10
C ARG A 2 -54.40 -7.47 -30.66
N ILE A 3 -54.30 -7.12 -29.38
CA ILE A 3 -53.55 -7.89 -28.39
C ILE A 3 -52.06 -7.81 -28.72
N PHE A 4 -51.56 -6.61 -28.42
CA PHE A 4 -50.18 -6.17 -28.28
C PHE A 4 -49.39 -6.92 -27.18
N PHE A 5 -49.74 -8.18 -26.88
CA PHE A 5 -49.22 -8.91 -25.71
C PHE A 5 -48.04 -9.84 -26.00
N LEU A 6 -47.59 -9.96 -27.25
CA LEU A 6 -46.50 -10.88 -27.61
C LEU A 6 -45.10 -10.24 -27.61
N LEU A 7 -44.99 -8.93 -27.38
CA LEU A 7 -43.70 -8.22 -27.39
C LEU A 7 -43.19 -7.81 -26.00
N VAL A 8 -43.93 -8.12 -24.93
CA VAL A 8 -43.51 -7.80 -23.54
C VAL A 8 -42.74 -8.95 -22.88
N CYS A 9 -42.76 -10.16 -23.46
CA CYS A 9 -42.11 -11.33 -22.86
C CYS A 9 -40.63 -11.51 -23.24
N PHE A 10 -40.08 -10.74 -24.19
CA PHE A 10 -38.66 -10.84 -24.58
C PHE A 10 -37.79 -9.66 -24.09
N SER A 11 -38.36 -8.66 -23.42
CA SER A 11 -37.63 -7.49 -22.93
C SER A 11 -37.21 -7.56 -21.46
N LEU A 12 -37.60 -8.61 -20.72
CA LEU A 12 -37.26 -8.76 -19.29
C LEU A 12 -36.07 -9.69 -19.02
N SER A 13 -35.46 -10.26 -20.05
CA SER A 13 -34.36 -11.23 -19.90
C SER A 13 -32.95 -10.65 -20.06
N ILE A 14 -32.77 -9.32 -20.08
CA ILE A 14 -31.45 -8.70 -20.39
C ILE A 14 -31.05 -7.57 -19.42
N LEU A 15 -31.64 -7.51 -18.23
CA LEU A 15 -31.21 -6.56 -17.18
C LEU A 15 -31.02 -7.26 -15.83
N SER A 16 -30.33 -8.40 -15.85
CA SER A 16 -29.45 -8.77 -14.75
C SER A 16 -28.02 -8.88 -15.27
N CYS A 17 -27.57 -7.84 -16.00
CA CYS A 17 -26.20 -7.39 -15.78
C CYS A 17 -26.18 -6.86 -14.35
N LYS A 18 -26.03 -7.77 -13.38
CA LYS A 18 -25.34 -7.44 -12.15
C LYS A 18 -24.04 -6.83 -12.66
N LYS A 19 -23.94 -5.51 -12.54
CA LYS A 19 -22.67 -4.80 -12.63
C LYS A 19 -21.75 -5.67 -11.78
N GLU A 20 -20.79 -6.35 -12.38
CA GLU A 20 -19.59 -6.74 -11.66
C GLU A 20 -19.02 -5.39 -11.22
N THR A 21 -19.54 -4.89 -10.09
CA THR A 21 -18.84 -3.95 -9.23
C THR A 21 -17.48 -4.56 -9.11
N GLU A 22 -16.51 -3.89 -9.74
CA GLU A 22 -15.09 -4.16 -9.70
C GLU A 22 -14.80 -5.07 -8.51
N SER A 23 -14.68 -6.37 -8.79
CA SER A 23 -14.32 -7.35 -7.79
C SER A 23 -12.86 -7.06 -7.47
N HIS A 24 -12.62 -6.00 -6.71
CA HIS A 24 -11.32 -5.72 -6.15
C HIS A 24 -10.98 -6.98 -5.36
N SER A 25 -10.02 -7.75 -5.88
CA SER A 25 -9.48 -8.88 -5.16
C SER A 25 -9.08 -8.37 -3.78
N ASP A 26 -9.72 -8.88 -2.74
CA ASP A 26 -9.38 -8.52 -1.37
C ASP A 26 -8.11 -9.26 -0.97
N ILE A 27 -7.00 -8.84 -1.58
CA ILE A 27 -5.68 -9.43 -1.38
C ILE A 27 -5.13 -9.19 0.04
N ASN A 28 -5.76 -8.27 0.78
CA ASN A 28 -5.35 -7.90 2.13
C ASN A 28 -6.22 -8.52 3.24
N ILE A 29 -7.22 -9.35 2.91
CA ILE A 29 -8.10 -10.00 3.89
C ILE A 29 -7.33 -10.80 4.96
N GLY A 30 -6.22 -11.45 4.56
CA GLY A 30 -5.38 -12.20 5.49
C GLY A 30 -4.75 -11.31 6.59
N PHE A 31 -4.37 -10.08 6.24
CA PHE A 31 -3.86 -9.13 7.24
C PHE A 31 -4.98 -8.68 8.18
N HIS A 32 -6.18 -8.42 7.68
CA HIS A 32 -7.34 -8.11 8.52
C HIS A 32 -7.58 -9.22 9.56
N GLU A 33 -7.63 -10.48 9.13
CA GLU A 33 -7.83 -11.61 10.04
C GLU A 33 -6.75 -11.71 11.11
N ASP A 34 -5.49 -11.45 10.75
CA ASP A 34 -4.38 -11.47 11.69
C ASP A 34 -4.43 -10.30 12.69
N LEU A 35 -4.92 -9.13 12.26
CA LEU A 35 -5.16 -8.01 13.17
C LEU A 35 -6.28 -8.32 14.18
N VAL A 36 -7.35 -8.99 13.73
CA VAL A 36 -8.40 -9.49 14.62
C VAL A 36 -7.82 -10.46 15.65
N LYS A 37 -7.02 -11.46 15.21
CA LYS A 37 -6.36 -12.42 16.11
C LYS A 37 -5.39 -11.75 17.08
N SER A 38 -4.77 -10.65 16.67
CA SER A 38 -3.85 -9.87 17.52
C SER A 38 -4.54 -9.00 18.57
N ASN A 39 -5.88 -8.98 18.59
CA ASN A 39 -6.70 -8.10 19.45
C ASN A 39 -6.42 -6.61 19.24
N LEU A 40 -6.19 -6.18 17.98
CA LEU A 40 -6.14 -4.75 17.67
C LEU A 40 -7.46 -4.09 18.06
N ALA A 41 -7.40 -2.90 18.67
CA ALA A 41 -8.59 -2.14 19.06
C ALA A 41 -9.52 -1.93 17.86
N LYS A 42 -10.83 -2.08 18.07
CA LYS A 42 -11.84 -2.04 17.00
C LYS A 42 -11.74 -0.79 16.13
N ASP A 43 -11.55 0.38 16.75
CA ASP A 43 -11.45 1.65 16.03
C ASP A 43 -10.18 1.70 15.16
N SER A 44 -9.06 1.15 15.64
CA SER A 44 -7.82 1.04 14.87
C SER A 44 -7.95 0.03 13.74
N LEU A 45 -8.66 -1.08 13.97
CA LEU A 45 -8.95 -2.08 12.93
C LEU A 45 -9.79 -1.46 11.80
N GLN A 46 -10.86 -0.72 12.13
CA GLN A 46 -11.68 -0.03 11.13
C GLN A 46 -10.89 0.99 10.32
N LYS A 47 -9.95 1.71 10.96
CA LYS A 47 -9.06 2.63 10.26
C LYS A 47 -8.06 1.89 9.36
N MET A 48 -7.59 0.73 9.77
CA MET A 48 -6.75 -0.12 8.92
C MET A 48 -7.51 -0.72 7.74
N ASP A 49 -8.80 -1.04 7.90
CA ASP A 49 -9.64 -1.51 6.79
C ASP A 49 -9.72 -0.46 5.68
N ILE A 50 -9.78 0.83 6.04
CA ILE A 50 -9.69 1.95 5.07
C ILE A 50 -8.35 1.94 4.32
N VAL A 51 -7.24 1.65 5.02
CA VAL A 51 -5.92 1.52 4.39
C VAL A 51 -5.89 0.31 3.45
N PHE A 52 -6.36 -0.85 3.89
CA PHE A 52 -6.41 -2.06 3.06
C PHE A 52 -7.27 -1.86 1.81
N ASP A 53 -8.41 -1.18 1.92
CA ASP A 53 -9.25 -0.84 0.78
C ASP A 53 -8.51 0.03 -0.25
N LYS A 54 -7.73 1.02 0.21
CA LYS A 54 -6.91 1.87 -0.67
C LYS A 54 -5.82 1.05 -1.39
N LEU A 55 -5.19 0.12 -0.70
CA LEU A 55 -4.18 -0.77 -1.26
C LEU A 55 -4.77 -1.80 -2.23
N ASN A 56 -5.92 -2.40 -1.88
CA ASN A 56 -6.67 -3.35 -2.71
C ASN A 56 -7.06 -2.72 -4.06
N LYS A 57 -7.51 -1.46 -4.07
CA LYS A 57 -7.82 -0.70 -5.31
C LYS A 57 -6.62 -0.54 -6.25
N LYS A 58 -5.40 -0.67 -5.72
CA LYS A 58 -4.14 -0.61 -6.48
C LYS A 58 -3.47 -1.98 -6.63
N ASN A 59 -4.17 -3.06 -6.26
CA ASN A 59 -3.64 -4.43 -6.27
C ASN A 59 -2.27 -4.54 -5.58
N THR A 60 -2.12 -3.84 -4.44
CA THR A 60 -0.89 -3.83 -3.64
C THR A 60 -1.16 -4.50 -2.30
N THR A 61 -0.31 -5.46 -1.91
CA THR A 61 -0.42 -6.04 -0.57
C THR A 61 0.11 -5.07 0.48
N PHE A 62 -0.33 -5.21 1.72
CA PHE A 62 0.16 -4.40 2.84
C PHE A 62 1.67 -4.51 3.01
N LEU A 63 2.25 -5.70 2.85
CA LEU A 63 3.70 -5.88 2.94
C LEU A 63 4.45 -5.25 1.78
N ASP A 64 3.94 -5.34 0.55
CA ASP A 64 4.57 -4.67 -0.59
C ASP A 64 4.57 -3.15 -0.41
N TYR A 65 3.45 -2.59 0.07
CA TYR A 65 3.35 -1.19 0.47
C TYR A 65 4.38 -0.84 1.54
N TYR A 66 4.42 -1.62 2.62
CA TYR A 66 5.27 -1.38 3.78
C TYR A 66 6.75 -1.42 3.39
N VAL A 67 7.16 -2.47 2.67
CA VAL A 67 8.55 -2.64 2.24
C VAL A 67 8.96 -1.56 1.26
N ASN A 68 8.08 -1.20 0.32
CA ASN A 68 8.41 -0.15 -0.62
C ASN A 68 8.61 1.20 0.06
N TYR A 69 7.64 1.60 0.89
CA TYR A 69 7.63 2.91 1.51
C TYR A 69 8.76 3.09 2.53
N TYR A 70 8.99 2.11 3.41
CA TYR A 70 9.96 2.25 4.51
C TYR A 70 11.38 1.82 4.17
N TYR A 71 11.62 1.11 3.05
CA TYR A 71 12.95 0.60 2.73
C TYR A 71 13.37 0.84 1.28
N LYS A 72 12.52 0.55 0.29
CA LYS A 72 12.93 0.72 -1.12
C LYS A 72 13.17 2.18 -1.47
N LEU A 73 12.28 3.08 -1.03
CA LEU A 73 12.45 4.52 -1.29
C LEU A 73 13.75 5.08 -0.68
N ASP A 74 14.14 4.58 0.49
CA ASP A 74 15.41 4.94 1.14
C ASP A 74 16.59 4.54 0.24
N LYS A 75 16.66 3.25 -0.14
CA LYS A 75 17.72 2.74 -1.02
C LYS A 75 17.76 3.49 -2.36
N GLU A 76 16.62 3.68 -3.02
CA GLU A 76 16.52 4.43 -4.27
C GLU A 76 17.06 5.86 -4.13
N THR A 77 16.79 6.50 -2.98
CA THR A 77 17.30 7.84 -2.70
C THR A 77 18.82 7.83 -2.52
N GLN A 78 19.37 6.85 -1.80
CA GLN A 78 20.82 6.68 -1.66
C GLN A 78 21.49 6.47 -3.02
N ASP A 79 20.94 5.59 -3.86
CA ASP A 79 21.47 5.28 -5.19
C ASP A 79 21.39 6.48 -6.13
N GLU A 80 20.31 7.27 -6.08
CA GLU A 80 20.14 8.50 -6.85
C GLU A 80 21.17 9.56 -6.46
N ILE A 81 21.45 9.72 -5.16
CA ILE A 81 22.48 10.65 -4.68
C ILE A 81 23.87 10.16 -5.07
N LYS A 82 24.20 8.87 -4.87
CA LYS A 82 25.49 8.30 -5.29
C LYS A 82 25.74 8.49 -6.78
N LYS A 83 24.74 8.24 -7.61
CA LYS A 83 24.82 8.42 -9.06
C LYS A 83 25.07 9.88 -9.47
N SER A 84 24.52 10.84 -8.73
CA SER A 84 24.59 12.27 -9.08
C SER A 84 25.75 13.03 -8.41
N LYS A 85 26.22 12.57 -7.25
CA LYS A 85 27.24 13.26 -6.42
C LYS A 85 28.51 12.44 -6.19
N GLY A 86 28.51 11.15 -6.53
CA GLY A 86 29.61 10.22 -6.32
C GLY A 86 29.49 9.41 -5.03
N GLU A 87 30.18 8.26 -5.00
CA GLU A 87 30.12 7.28 -3.90
C GLU A 87 30.54 7.85 -2.54
N ASN A 88 31.50 8.78 -2.52
CA ASN A 88 32.06 9.33 -1.29
C ASN A 88 31.29 10.54 -0.75
N PHE A 89 30.22 11.00 -1.41
CA PHE A 89 29.54 12.26 -1.06
C PHE A 89 29.04 12.32 0.39
N LEU A 90 28.54 11.21 0.94
CA LEU A 90 28.14 11.13 2.35
C LEU A 90 29.33 11.36 3.30
N SER A 91 30.50 10.81 2.97
CA SER A 91 31.70 10.93 3.79
C SER A 91 32.33 12.32 3.67
N ASP A 92 32.36 12.86 2.44
CA ASP A 92 33.02 14.12 2.13
C ASP A 92 32.16 15.34 2.54
N HIS A 93 30.83 15.23 2.43
CA HIS A 93 29.86 16.30 2.66
C HIS A 93 28.60 15.81 3.43
N PRO A 94 28.74 15.34 4.67
CA PRO A 94 27.64 14.69 5.40
C PRO A 94 26.40 15.57 5.58
N GLU A 95 26.57 16.85 5.93
CA GLU A 95 25.43 17.76 6.13
C GLU A 95 24.65 18.02 4.82
N GLU A 96 25.37 18.24 3.72
CA GLU A 96 24.77 18.42 2.40
C GLU A 96 24.06 17.15 1.92
N TYR A 97 24.66 15.98 2.20
CA TYR A 97 24.05 14.69 1.93
C TYR A 97 22.72 14.56 2.67
N PHE A 98 22.68 14.78 3.98
CA PHE A 98 21.45 14.62 4.75
C PHE A 98 20.37 15.63 4.35
N ALA A 99 20.74 16.86 4.00
CA ALA A 99 19.79 17.85 3.48
C ALA A 99 19.19 17.41 2.14
N LEU A 100 20.03 16.93 1.21
CA LEU A 100 19.58 16.44 -0.10
C LEU A 100 18.73 15.17 0.03
N PHE A 101 19.19 14.22 0.86
CA PHE A 101 18.49 12.99 1.16
C PHE A 101 17.09 13.28 1.71
N THR A 102 17.00 14.11 2.74
CA THR A 102 15.72 14.49 3.37
C THR A 102 14.77 15.11 2.35
N LYS A 103 15.27 15.99 1.47
CA LYS A 103 14.46 16.58 0.41
C LYS A 103 13.89 15.50 -0.53
N ILE A 104 14.74 14.65 -1.08
CA ILE A 104 14.34 13.64 -2.07
C ILE A 104 13.40 12.59 -1.45
N ILE A 105 13.74 12.06 -0.27
CA ILE A 105 12.94 11.03 0.38
C ILE A 105 11.55 11.55 0.76
N THR A 106 11.45 12.81 1.19
CA THR A 106 10.16 13.45 1.50
C THR A 106 9.30 13.57 0.24
N GLU A 107 9.87 14.08 -0.86
CA GLU A 107 9.15 14.22 -2.14
C GLU A 107 8.69 12.86 -2.69
N LYS A 108 9.55 11.84 -2.65
CA LYS A 108 9.20 10.46 -3.05
C LYS A 108 8.13 9.86 -2.14
N GLY A 109 8.28 10.02 -0.83
CA GLY A 109 7.35 9.52 0.16
C GLY A 109 5.95 10.12 -0.01
N ASP A 110 5.86 11.44 -0.07
CA ASP A 110 4.59 12.15 -0.29
C ASP A 110 3.94 11.72 -1.61
N LYS A 111 4.72 11.61 -2.70
CA LYS A 111 4.21 11.12 -4.00
C LYS A 111 3.69 9.69 -3.90
N TYR A 112 4.38 8.81 -3.19
CA TYR A 112 3.98 7.42 -3.03
C TYR A 112 2.67 7.31 -2.23
N LEU A 113 2.57 7.96 -1.07
CA LEU A 113 1.34 7.96 -0.26
C LEU A 113 0.14 8.53 -1.03
N ASN A 114 0.35 9.65 -1.73
CA ASN A 114 -0.67 10.29 -2.56
C ASN A 114 -1.18 9.36 -3.68
N SER A 115 -0.34 8.46 -4.20
CA SER A 115 -0.76 7.50 -5.24
C SER A 115 -1.82 6.51 -4.76
N PHE A 116 -1.87 6.22 -3.45
CA PHE A 116 -2.91 5.41 -2.79
C PHE A 116 -4.00 6.27 -2.13
N GLY A 117 -3.80 7.58 -2.04
CA GLY A 117 -4.65 8.46 -1.23
C GLY A 117 -4.52 8.20 0.27
N ILE A 118 -3.36 7.72 0.73
CA ILE A 118 -3.05 7.50 2.14
C ILE A 118 -2.63 8.84 2.76
N THR A 119 -3.24 9.19 3.89
CA THR A 119 -2.91 10.36 4.70
C THR A 119 -1.75 10.07 5.64
N LYS A 120 -1.14 11.10 6.24
CA LYS A 120 -0.07 10.92 7.23
C LYS A 120 -0.54 10.14 8.47
N ASP A 121 -1.74 10.42 8.97
CA ASP A 121 -2.27 9.69 10.13
C ASP A 121 -2.50 8.19 9.82
N GLU A 122 -2.95 7.88 8.62
CA GLU A 122 -3.10 6.49 8.16
C GLU A 122 -1.76 5.80 7.94
N GLU A 123 -0.75 6.50 7.43
CA GLU A 123 0.62 5.98 7.31
C GLU A 123 1.22 5.67 8.68
N MET A 124 1.07 6.58 9.66
CA MET A 124 1.54 6.38 11.02
C MET A 124 0.85 5.18 11.67
N LEU A 125 -0.47 5.06 11.52
CA LEU A 125 -1.22 3.90 12.00
C LEU A 125 -0.73 2.61 11.34
N ALA A 126 -0.57 2.60 10.01
CA ALA A 126 -0.06 1.44 9.28
C ALA A 126 1.32 1.01 9.77
N ARG A 127 2.19 1.97 10.11
CA ARG A 127 3.50 1.72 10.71
C ARG A 127 3.39 1.01 12.06
N GLU A 128 2.60 1.59 12.97
CA GLU A 128 2.42 1.08 14.32
C GLU A 128 1.81 -0.31 14.30
N VAL A 129 0.80 -0.50 13.46
CA VAL A 129 0.13 -1.79 13.27
C VAL A 129 1.11 -2.85 12.77
N TYR A 130 1.99 -2.53 11.81
CA TYR A 130 3.04 -3.46 11.43
C TYR A 130 3.93 -3.79 12.63
N ILE A 131 4.50 -2.78 13.30
CA ILE A 131 5.49 -2.97 14.37
C ILE A 131 4.93 -3.81 15.51
N PHE A 132 3.71 -3.54 15.96
CA PHE A 132 3.16 -4.13 17.18
C PHE A 132 2.32 -5.38 16.93
N HIS A 133 1.68 -5.52 15.77
CA HIS A 133 0.71 -6.59 15.53
C HIS A 133 1.15 -7.59 14.46
N LEU A 134 1.86 -7.15 13.41
CA LEU A 134 2.18 -8.01 12.27
C LEU A 134 3.64 -8.47 12.23
N LYS A 135 4.58 -7.69 12.78
CA LYS A 135 6.02 -7.92 12.69
C LYS A 135 6.44 -9.32 13.15
N LYS A 136 5.80 -9.85 14.19
CA LYS A 136 6.11 -11.21 14.69
C LYS A 136 5.93 -12.28 13.60
N ASN A 137 4.88 -12.16 12.79
CA ASN A 137 4.52 -13.17 11.80
C ASN A 137 5.14 -12.88 10.42
N TYR A 138 5.32 -11.59 10.09
CA TYR A 138 5.73 -11.15 8.76
C TYR A 138 7.14 -10.57 8.69
N GLY A 139 7.81 -10.38 9.84
CA GLY A 139 9.21 -9.93 9.91
C GLY A 139 10.16 -10.77 9.05
N PRO A 140 10.14 -12.12 9.13
CA PRO A 140 10.98 -12.95 8.28
C PRO A 140 10.73 -12.76 6.78
N THR A 141 9.48 -12.48 6.37
CA THR A 141 9.16 -12.17 4.97
C THR A 141 9.76 -10.84 4.54
N VAL A 142 9.65 -9.80 5.39
CA VAL A 142 10.27 -8.51 5.14
C VAL A 142 11.79 -8.65 5.06
N ASP A 143 12.42 -9.33 6.02
CA ASP A 143 13.86 -9.54 6.04
C ASP A 143 14.34 -10.23 4.75
N GLY A 144 13.64 -11.27 4.28
CA GLY A 144 13.93 -11.92 3.00
C GLY A 144 13.78 -11.00 1.78
N GLN A 145 12.82 -10.07 1.79
CA GLN A 145 12.72 -9.05 0.74
C GLN A 145 13.89 -8.04 0.80
N LEU A 146 14.33 -7.66 2.01
CA LEU A 146 15.46 -6.75 2.20
C LEU A 146 16.80 -7.36 1.79
N GLU A 147 17.01 -8.65 2.05
CA GLU A 147 18.20 -9.37 1.56
C GLU A 147 18.31 -9.32 0.04
N ASN A 148 17.19 -9.41 -0.69
CA ASN A 148 17.18 -9.32 -2.14
C ASN A 148 17.34 -7.90 -2.67
N LEU A 149 16.96 -6.89 -1.88
CA LEU A 149 17.18 -5.48 -2.22
C LEU A 149 18.65 -5.08 -2.09
N ASN A 150 19.43 -5.77 -1.25
CA ASN A 150 20.84 -5.47 -1.00
C ASN A 150 21.83 -6.29 -1.84
N LYS A 151 21.33 -7.22 -2.66
CA LYS A 151 22.10 -7.93 -3.69
C LYS A 151 22.16 -7.10 -4.97
#